data_AF-A0A2V0MUR7-F1
#
_entry.id   AF-A0A2V0MUR7-F1
#
_cell.length_a   1.000
_cell.length_b   1.000
_cell.length_c   1.000
_cell.angle_alpha   90.00
_cell.angle_beta   90.00
_cell.angle_gamma   90.00
#
_symmetry.space_group_name_H-M   'P 1'
#
loop_
_entity.id
_entity.type
_entity.pdbx_description
1 polymer ?
#
loop_
_entity_poly.entity_id
_entity_poly.type
_entity_poly.pdbx_seq_one_letter_code
_entity_poly.pdbx_strand_id
1 'polypeptide(L)'
;MGHDRLQAREAREQQRLENAYLELLKMAERVGQWAQMVYPVAQSGEPPATPLPSLELQADTAALVAAFGTDEVREMAEAWQSVVKQMITAAELVAWEEADPSGRRLSGISQRAIIHQLRPEEKRTRDALGAQVRSELAFGYRSTRVPTGVTRSYTIQPEQGPPTDEST
;
A
#
# COMPACT_ATOMS: atom_id res chain seq x y z
N MET A 1 6.52 36.86 3.30
CA MET A 1 6.43 36.17 4.60
C MET A 1 5.27 35.15 4.71
N GLY A 2 4.14 35.31 4.00
CA GLY A 2 3.04 34.32 4.04
C GLY A 2 3.30 33.05 3.21
N HIS A 3 3.98 33.19 2.06
CA HIS A 3 4.26 32.09 1.13
C HIS A 3 5.23 31.05 1.74
N ASP A 4 6.33 31.52 2.36
CA ASP A 4 7.35 30.64 2.96
C ASP A 4 6.79 29.80 4.13
N ARG A 5 5.83 30.35 4.90
CA ARG A 5 5.19 29.63 6.01
C ARG A 5 4.24 28.54 5.55
N LEU A 6 3.53 28.76 4.44
CA LEU A 6 2.65 27.77 3.81
C LEU A 6 3.48 26.61 3.24
N GLN A 7 4.53 26.92 2.47
CA GLN A 7 5.45 25.91 1.93
C GLN A 7 6.10 25.06 3.04
N ALA A 8 6.56 25.69 4.12
CA ALA A 8 7.16 24.98 5.24
C ALA A 8 6.14 24.11 6.01
N ARG A 9 4.84 24.40 5.93
CA ARG A 9 3.78 23.56 6.50
C ARG A 9 3.50 22.37 5.60
N GLU A 10 3.27 22.61 4.30
CA GLU A 10 3.02 21.56 3.31
C GLU A 10 4.16 20.54 3.27
N ALA A 11 5.42 20.99 3.30
CA ALA A 11 6.58 20.10 3.35
C ALA A 11 6.59 19.19 4.59
N ARG A 12 6.16 19.69 5.75
CA ARG A 12 6.08 18.90 6.99
C ARG A 12 4.91 17.91 6.97
N GLU A 13 3.80 18.27 6.35
CA GLU A 13 2.65 17.37 6.19
C GLU A 13 3.01 16.24 5.22
N GLN A 14 3.63 16.58 4.09
CA GLN A 14 4.14 15.61 3.10
C GLN A 14 5.16 14.64 3.71
N GLN A 15 6.10 15.14 4.53
CA GLN A 15 7.08 14.27 5.20
C GLN A 15 6.42 13.27 6.17
N ARG A 16 5.36 13.67 6.88
CA ARG A 16 4.65 12.76 7.80
C ARG A 16 3.88 11.68 7.05
N LEU A 17 3.24 12.06 5.94
CA LEU A 17 2.58 11.13 5.03
C LEU A 17 3.58 10.09 4.49
N GLU A 18 4.72 10.54 3.98
CA GLU A 18 5.79 9.67 3.50
C GLU A 18 6.28 8.70 4.56
N ASN A 19 6.51 9.19 5.78
CA ASN A 19 6.93 8.35 6.90
C ASN A 19 5.88 7.28 7.23
N ALA A 20 4.59 7.66 7.30
CA ALA A 20 3.51 6.72 7.56
C ALA A 20 3.44 5.63 6.48
N TYR A 21 3.59 6.00 5.22
CA TYR A 21 3.54 5.07 4.09
C TYR A 21 4.76 4.16 4.02
N LEU A 22 5.95 4.65 4.36
CA LEU A 22 7.14 3.81 4.46
C LEU A 22 7.00 2.76 5.57
N GLU A 23 6.51 3.13 6.75
CA GLU A 23 6.29 2.16 7.83
C GLU A 23 5.21 1.12 7.47
N LEU A 24 4.11 1.56 6.84
CA LEU A 24 3.08 0.66 6.32
C LEU A 24 3.65 -0.36 5.34
N LEU A 25 4.45 0.07 4.35
CA LEU A 25 5.03 -0.83 3.36
C LEU A 25 6.07 -1.78 3.96
N LYS A 26 6.88 -1.34 4.92
CA LYS A 26 7.81 -2.22 5.64
C LYS A 26 7.07 -3.30 6.41
N MET A 27 6.00 -2.92 7.12
CA MET A 27 5.15 -3.87 7.83
C MET A 27 4.51 -4.86 6.86
N ALA A 28 3.97 -4.36 5.74
CA ALA A 28 3.32 -5.19 4.74
C ALA A 28 4.27 -6.20 4.09
N GLU A 29 5.49 -5.80 3.77
CA GLU A 29 6.51 -6.70 3.22
C GLU A 29 6.93 -7.78 4.22
N ARG A 30 7.15 -7.42 5.50
CA ARG A 30 7.50 -8.40 6.55
C ARG A 30 6.41 -9.46 6.74
N VAL A 31 5.15 -9.02 6.80
CA VAL A 31 4.00 -9.92 6.87
C VAL A 31 3.86 -10.74 5.60
N GLY A 32 4.08 -10.13 4.43
CA GLY A 32 4.06 -10.84 3.14
C GLY A 32 5.11 -11.96 3.08
N GLN A 33 6.31 -11.73 3.60
CA GLN A 33 7.34 -12.77 3.69
C GLN A 33 6.88 -13.94 4.57
N TRP A 34 6.29 -13.65 5.74
CA TRP A 34 5.67 -14.70 6.56
C TRP A 34 4.56 -15.43 5.80
N ALA A 35 3.62 -14.70 5.19
CA ALA A 35 2.47 -15.28 4.49
C ALA A 35 2.89 -16.24 3.36
N GLN A 36 3.96 -15.91 2.65
CA GLN A 36 4.45 -16.74 1.55
C GLN A 36 5.27 -17.96 2.02
N MET A 37 5.84 -17.91 3.22
CA MET A 37 6.75 -18.94 3.74
C MET A 37 6.12 -19.85 4.80
N VAL A 38 5.04 -19.42 5.47
CA VAL A 38 4.36 -20.18 6.51
C VAL A 38 3.77 -21.47 5.93
N TYR A 39 4.09 -22.61 6.55
CA TYR A 39 3.68 -23.96 6.11
C TYR A 39 3.91 -24.22 4.61
N PRO A 40 5.17 -24.39 4.16
CA PRO A 40 5.48 -24.62 2.75
C PRO A 40 4.92 -25.97 2.25
N VAL A 41 4.63 -26.04 0.94
CA VAL A 41 4.05 -27.24 0.27
C VAL A 41 4.97 -28.45 0.45
N ALA A 42 6.28 -28.23 0.29
CA ALA A 42 7.31 -29.19 0.58
C ALA A 42 8.19 -28.62 1.68
N GLN A 43 8.22 -29.30 2.82
CA GLN A 43 9.07 -28.95 3.95
C GLN A 43 10.08 -30.06 4.19
N SER A 44 11.35 -29.76 3.96
CA SER A 44 12.46 -30.60 4.42
C SER A 44 13.24 -29.82 5.49
N GLY A 45 13.18 -30.26 6.74
CA GLY A 45 13.85 -29.60 7.86
C GLY A 45 13.01 -28.51 8.56
N GLU A 46 13.67 -27.75 9.41
CA GLU A 46 13.03 -26.73 10.26
C GLU A 46 12.40 -25.61 9.41
N PRO A 47 11.19 -25.12 9.76
CA PRO A 47 10.58 -24.01 9.07
C PRO A 47 11.45 -22.75 9.08
N PRO A 48 11.47 -21.97 7.99
CA PRO A 48 12.14 -20.68 8.00
C PRO A 48 11.49 -19.78 9.05
N ALA A 49 12.32 -19.27 9.96
CA ALA A 49 11.90 -18.32 10.98
C ALA A 49 11.54 -16.99 10.32
N THR A 50 10.27 -16.85 9.95
CA THR A 50 9.69 -15.62 9.42
C THR A 50 8.69 -15.09 10.44
N PRO A 51 9.13 -14.51 11.58
CA PRO A 51 8.19 -14.06 12.59
C PRO A 51 7.32 -12.92 12.05
N LEU A 52 6.04 -12.94 12.43
CA LEU A 52 5.19 -11.77 12.27
C LEU A 52 5.80 -10.57 13.01
N PRO A 53 5.59 -9.33 12.52
CA PRO A 53 5.93 -8.13 13.27
C PRO A 53 5.35 -8.13 14.69
N SER A 54 6.05 -7.52 15.64
CA SER A 54 5.54 -7.36 17.01
C SER A 54 4.23 -6.57 17.04
N LEU A 55 3.40 -6.81 18.06
CA LEU A 55 2.14 -6.07 18.23
C LEU A 55 2.38 -4.56 18.40
N GLU A 56 3.47 -4.17 19.05
CA GLU A 56 3.91 -2.77 19.19
C GLU A 56 4.14 -2.13 17.81
N LEU A 57 4.93 -2.78 16.95
CA LEU A 57 5.19 -2.28 15.60
C LEU A 57 3.91 -2.21 14.76
N GLN A 58 3.01 -3.18 14.91
CA GLN A 58 1.70 -3.16 14.24
C GLN A 58 0.85 -1.97 14.72
N ALA A 59 0.80 -1.73 16.03
CA ALA A 59 0.05 -0.63 16.63
C ALA A 59 0.61 0.74 16.23
N ASP A 60 1.94 0.90 16.26
CA ASP A 60 2.61 2.14 15.84
C ASP A 60 2.34 2.45 14.37
N THR A 61 2.45 1.44 13.51
CA THR A 61 2.15 1.57 12.08
C THR A 61 0.69 1.95 11.86
N ALA A 62 -0.25 1.28 12.55
CA ALA A 62 -1.67 1.58 12.46
C ALA A 62 -1.99 3.02 12.92
N ALA A 63 -1.35 3.48 13.99
CA ALA A 63 -1.52 4.84 14.49
C ALA A 63 -1.00 5.89 13.49
N LEU A 64 0.14 5.65 12.86
CA LEU A 64 0.68 6.53 11.81
C LEU A 64 -0.26 6.62 10.60
N VAL A 65 -0.75 5.48 10.12
CA VAL A 65 -1.67 5.43 8.99
C VAL A 65 -3.03 6.05 9.33
N ALA A 66 -3.53 5.86 10.55
CA ALA A 66 -4.75 6.53 11.00
C ALA A 66 -4.59 8.06 11.08
N ALA A 67 -3.41 8.55 11.49
CA ALA A 67 -3.15 9.97 11.65
C ALA A 67 -2.88 10.70 10.33
N PHE A 68 -2.22 10.04 9.37
CA PHE A 68 -1.70 10.70 8.17
C PHE A 68 -2.16 10.06 6.85
N GLY A 69 -2.62 8.82 6.85
CA GLY A 69 -3.03 8.13 5.63
C GLY A 69 -4.36 8.61 5.07
N THR A 70 -4.46 8.62 3.75
CA THR A 70 -5.72 8.87 3.03
C THR A 70 -6.75 7.78 3.33
N ASP A 71 -8.02 8.05 3.02
CA ASP A 71 -9.07 7.04 3.15
C ASP A 71 -8.78 5.85 2.20
N GLU A 72 -8.31 6.12 0.99
CA GLU A 72 -8.01 5.10 -0.01
C GLU A 72 -6.88 4.16 0.42
N VAL A 73 -5.80 4.68 1.01
CA VAL A 73 -4.73 3.83 1.56
C VAL A 73 -5.22 3.02 2.77
N ARG A 74 -6.08 3.61 3.61
CA ARG A 74 -6.67 2.90 4.75
C ARG A 74 -7.56 1.74 4.30
N GLU A 75 -8.43 1.95 3.32
CA GLU A 75 -9.27 0.89 2.76
C GLU A 75 -8.42 -0.26 2.15
N MET A 76 -7.37 0.08 1.40
CA MET A 76 -6.48 -0.93 0.82
C MET A 76 -5.67 -1.67 1.90
N ALA A 77 -5.25 -0.96 2.96
CA ALA A 77 -4.59 -1.58 4.10
C ALA A 77 -5.52 -2.54 4.84
N GLU A 78 -6.78 -2.17 5.06
CA GLU A 78 -7.79 -3.02 5.70
C GLU A 78 -8.10 -4.27 4.88
N ALA A 79 -8.24 -4.12 3.56
CA ALA A 79 -8.47 -5.24 2.65
C ALA A 79 -7.33 -6.26 2.73
N TRP A 80 -6.08 -5.78 2.67
CA TRP A 80 -4.90 -6.63 2.83
C TRP A 80 -4.81 -7.27 4.22
N GLN A 81 -5.04 -6.49 5.29
CA GLN A 81 -5.04 -7.01 6.67
C GLN A 81 -6.10 -8.08 6.90
N SER A 82 -7.26 -7.97 6.25
CA SER A 82 -8.34 -8.98 6.33
C SER A 82 -7.87 -10.35 5.82
N VAL A 83 -7.14 -10.37 4.70
CA VAL A 83 -6.55 -11.60 4.16
C VAL A 83 -5.48 -12.16 5.10
N VAL A 84 -4.60 -11.30 5.60
CA VAL A 84 -3.54 -11.69 6.56
C VAL A 84 -4.16 -12.31 7.81
N LYS A 85 -5.21 -11.71 8.38
CA LYS A 85 -5.90 -12.24 9.57
C LYS A 85 -6.44 -13.65 9.32
N GLN A 86 -7.04 -13.89 8.15
CA GLN A 86 -7.49 -15.24 7.77
C GLN A 86 -6.32 -16.24 7.70
N MET A 87 -5.17 -15.82 7.18
CA MET A 87 -3.97 -16.66 7.15
C MET A 87 -3.44 -16.95 8.55
N ILE A 88 -3.43 -15.97 9.45
CA ILE A 88 -2.99 -16.13 10.85
C ILE A 88 -3.88 -17.13 11.56
N THR A 89 -5.20 -16.97 11.46
CA THR A 89 -6.16 -17.91 12.04
C THR A 89 -5.97 -19.32 11.49
N ALA A 90 -5.80 -19.48 10.18
CA ALA A 90 -5.53 -20.79 9.59
C ALA A 90 -4.22 -21.38 10.13
N ALA A 91 -3.17 -20.57 10.30
CA ALA A 91 -1.88 -21.02 10.83
C ALA A 91 -1.98 -21.47 12.30
N GLU A 92 -2.71 -20.73 13.14
CA GLU A 92 -2.97 -21.12 14.53
C GLU A 92 -3.75 -22.44 14.60
N LEU A 93 -4.73 -22.64 13.71
CA LEU A 93 -5.48 -23.89 13.63
C LEU A 93 -4.61 -25.07 13.17
N VAL A 94 -3.64 -24.86 12.26
CA VAL A 94 -2.66 -25.92 11.91
C VAL A 94 -1.86 -26.32 13.14
N ALA A 95 -1.34 -25.35 13.91
CA ALA A 95 -0.59 -25.64 15.13
C ALA A 95 -1.42 -26.42 16.15
N TRP A 96 -2.72 -26.09 16.28
CA TRP A 96 -3.65 -26.83 17.12
C TRP A 96 -3.87 -28.27 16.62
N GLU A 97 -4.12 -28.46 15.31
CA GLU A 97 -4.34 -29.77 14.69
C GLU A 97 -3.11 -30.68 14.82
N GLU A 98 -1.91 -30.12 14.73
CA GLU A 98 -0.64 -30.86 14.87
C GLU A 98 -0.32 -31.22 16.32
N ALA A 99 -0.83 -30.45 17.29
CA ALA A 99 -0.69 -30.74 18.71
C ALA A 99 -1.72 -31.77 19.21
N ASP A 100 -2.82 -32.01 18.49
CA ASP A 100 -3.86 -32.97 18.87
C ASP A 100 -3.46 -34.43 18.54
N PRO A 101 -3.26 -35.30 19.56
CA PRO A 101 -2.90 -36.70 19.35
C PRO A 101 -4.00 -37.50 18.62
N SER A 102 -5.25 -37.01 18.63
CA SER A 102 -6.36 -37.70 17.96
C SER A 102 -6.41 -37.46 16.45
N GLY A 103 -5.59 -36.54 15.94
CA GLY A 103 -5.55 -36.16 14.53
C GLY A 103 -6.88 -35.58 14.03
N ARG A 104 -7.73 -35.05 14.93
CA ARG A 104 -9.02 -34.49 14.55
C ARG A 104 -8.82 -33.12 13.93
N ARG A 105 -9.47 -32.91 12.79
CA ARG A 105 -9.59 -31.60 12.15
C ARG A 105 -10.83 -30.90 12.67
N LEU A 106 -10.70 -29.63 13.06
CA LEU A 106 -11.82 -28.84 13.59
C LEU A 106 -12.88 -28.53 12.54
N SER A 107 -12.45 -28.22 11.31
CA SER A 107 -13.33 -27.75 10.23
C SER A 107 -13.58 -28.79 9.13
N GLY A 108 -12.97 -29.97 9.22
CA GLY A 108 -12.94 -30.97 8.14
C GLY A 108 -12.13 -30.55 6.91
N ILE A 109 -11.74 -29.28 6.79
CA ILE A 109 -10.95 -28.71 5.70
C ILE A 109 -9.49 -28.57 6.15
N SER A 110 -8.56 -28.92 5.28
CA SER A 110 -7.12 -28.73 5.56
C SER A 110 -6.79 -27.24 5.69
N GLN A 111 -6.36 -26.82 6.88
CA GLN A 111 -5.97 -25.43 7.13
C GLN A 111 -4.71 -25.04 6.37
N ARG A 112 -3.76 -25.98 6.17
CA ARG A 112 -2.62 -25.80 5.26
C ARG A 112 -3.07 -25.49 3.84
N ALA A 113 -4.10 -26.18 3.33
CA ALA A 113 -4.64 -25.90 2.00
C ALA A 113 -5.26 -24.49 1.91
N ILE A 114 -5.97 -24.05 2.95
CA ILE A 114 -6.51 -22.68 3.04
C ILE A 114 -5.40 -21.63 2.95
N ILE A 115 -4.29 -21.81 3.69
CA ILE A 115 -3.13 -20.91 3.62
C ILE A 115 -2.61 -20.81 2.18
N HIS A 116 -2.45 -21.94 1.49
CA HIS A 116 -2.00 -21.93 0.09
C HIS A 116 -2.98 -21.23 -0.86
N GLN A 117 -4.28 -21.36 -0.63
CA GLN A 117 -5.32 -20.66 -1.41
C GLN A 117 -5.33 -19.15 -1.16
N LEU A 118 -4.97 -18.71 0.05
CA LEU A 118 -4.93 -17.29 0.43
C LEU A 118 -3.67 -16.57 -0.07
N ARG A 119 -2.56 -17.28 -0.33
CA ARG A 119 -1.29 -16.65 -0.77
C ARG A 119 -1.41 -15.75 -2.01
N PRO A 120 -2.09 -16.13 -3.10
CA PRO A 120 -2.27 -15.26 -4.25
C PRO A 120 -3.06 -14.00 -3.90
N GLU A 121 -4.06 -14.13 -3.03
CA GLU A 121 -4.93 -13.04 -2.60
C GLU A 121 -4.20 -12.06 -1.66
N GLU A 122 -3.37 -12.57 -0.75
CA GLU A 122 -2.47 -11.76 0.08
C GLU A 122 -1.55 -10.95 -0.81
N LYS A 123 -0.88 -11.61 -1.77
CA LYS A 123 0.04 -10.93 -2.67
C LYS A 123 -0.68 -9.86 -3.49
N ARG A 124 -1.85 -10.18 -4.04
CA ARG A 124 -2.65 -9.26 -4.87
C ARG A 124 -3.06 -8.02 -4.09
N THR A 125 -3.58 -8.20 -2.87
CA THR A 125 -4.02 -7.07 -2.02
C THR A 125 -2.84 -6.24 -1.52
N ARG A 126 -1.71 -6.87 -1.20
CA ARG A 126 -0.46 -6.16 -0.85
C ARG A 126 0.11 -5.36 -2.01
N ASP A 127 0.11 -5.92 -3.22
CA ASP A 127 0.56 -5.22 -4.43
C ASP A 127 -0.36 -4.03 -4.76
N ALA A 128 -1.68 -4.17 -4.55
CA ALA A 128 -2.65 -3.09 -4.71
C ALA A 128 -2.41 -1.96 -3.71
N LEU A 129 -2.17 -2.28 -2.43
CA LEU A 129 -1.77 -1.31 -1.40
C LEU A 129 -0.50 -0.56 -1.81
N GLY A 130 0.53 -1.28 -2.26
CA GLY A 130 1.77 -0.68 -2.75
C GLY A 130 1.60 0.18 -4.00
N ALA A 131 0.67 -0.17 -4.89
CA ALA A 131 0.31 0.65 -6.04
C ALA A 131 -0.38 1.96 -5.62
N GLN A 132 -1.31 1.90 -4.67
CA GLN A 132 -2.01 3.08 -4.16
C GLN A 132 -1.03 4.05 -3.48
N VAL A 133 -0.19 3.56 -2.57
CA VAL A 133 0.84 4.37 -1.91
C VAL A 133 1.76 5.05 -2.94
N ARG A 134 2.24 4.31 -3.96
CA ARG A 134 3.08 4.89 -5.01
C ARG A 134 2.36 5.98 -5.80
N SER A 135 1.08 5.77 -6.11
CA SER A 135 0.25 6.73 -6.81
C SER A 135 0.20 8.05 -6.04
N GLU A 136 -0.16 7.99 -4.76
CA GLU A 136 -0.31 9.17 -3.92
C GLU A 136 1.01 9.92 -3.70
N LEU A 137 2.10 9.20 -3.45
CA LEU A 137 3.42 9.82 -3.36
C LEU A 137 3.80 10.52 -4.67
N ALA A 138 3.57 9.89 -5.82
CA ALA A 138 3.85 10.49 -7.12
C ALA A 138 2.99 11.73 -7.42
N PHE A 139 1.74 11.79 -6.93
CA PHE A 139 0.89 12.98 -7.05
C PHE A 139 1.27 14.09 -6.06
N GLY A 140 1.59 13.76 -4.80
CA GLY A 140 2.09 14.71 -3.81
C GLY A 140 3.40 15.39 -4.23
N TYR A 141 4.33 14.63 -4.83
CA TYR A 141 5.56 15.18 -5.40
C TYR A 141 5.35 16.02 -6.66
N ARG A 142 4.26 15.80 -7.41
CA ARG A 142 3.92 16.62 -8.59
C ARG A 142 3.25 17.94 -8.20
N SER A 143 2.44 17.97 -7.14
CA SER A 143 1.77 19.19 -6.67
C SER A 143 2.73 20.19 -6.03
N THR A 144 3.86 19.73 -5.47
CA THR A 144 4.90 20.58 -4.87
C THR A 144 5.89 21.16 -5.89
N ARG A 145 5.76 20.80 -7.18
CA ARG A 145 6.55 21.37 -8.30
C ARG A 145 5.66 22.16 -9.25
N VAL A 146 5.41 23.43 -8.94
CA VAL A 146 4.97 24.44 -9.94
C VAL A 146 6.01 25.58 -9.98
N PRO A 147 6.35 26.09 -11.18
CA PRO A 147 7.71 26.46 -11.54
C PRO A 147 7.97 27.98 -11.46
N THR A 148 9.15 28.38 -11.00
CA THR A 148 9.64 29.75 -11.16
C THR A 148 10.06 30.00 -12.61
N GLY A 149 9.18 30.63 -13.38
CA GLY A 149 9.55 31.41 -14.56
C GLY A 149 9.07 30.84 -15.90
N VAL A 150 8.02 31.42 -16.47
CA VAL A 150 8.09 32.44 -17.53
C VAL A 150 6.66 32.65 -18.03
N THR A 151 6.06 33.77 -17.66
CA THR A 151 4.90 34.33 -18.37
C THR A 151 5.41 34.92 -19.68
N ARG A 152 5.10 34.29 -20.82
CA ARG A 152 5.19 34.98 -22.11
C ARG A 152 3.77 35.24 -22.60
N SER A 153 3.32 36.46 -22.33
CA SER A 153 2.11 37.05 -22.89
C SER A 153 2.20 37.00 -24.42
N TYR A 154 1.31 36.24 -25.06
CA TYR A 154 1.04 36.42 -26.48
C TYR A 154 -0.10 37.43 -26.61
N THR A 155 0.27 38.64 -27.01
CA THR A 155 -0.66 39.69 -27.47
C THR A 155 -1.33 39.21 -28.75
N ILE A 156 -2.66 39.12 -28.74
CA ILE A 156 -3.50 38.87 -29.91
C ILE A 156 -3.49 40.15 -30.76
N GLN A 157 -3.05 40.07 -32.02
CA GLN A 157 -3.28 41.12 -33.03
C GLN A 157 -4.69 40.95 -33.63
N PRO A 158 -5.46 42.02 -33.84
CA PRO A 158 -6.74 41.95 -34.53
C PRO A 158 -6.61 41.93 -36.07
N GLU A 159 -7.65 41.37 -36.69
CA GLU A 159 -7.89 41.04 -38.09
C GLU A 159 -7.50 42.08 -39.17
N GLN A 160 -7.14 41.55 -40.35
CA GLN A 160 -7.44 42.16 -41.65
C GLN A 160 -7.96 41.04 -42.59
N GLY A 161 -9.19 41.21 -43.08
CA GLY A 161 -9.97 40.24 -43.85
C GLY A 161 -9.50 39.96 -45.28
N PRO A 162 -10.19 39.05 -45.99
CA PRO A 162 -9.77 38.56 -47.30
C PRO A 162 -10.16 39.52 -48.44
N PRO A 163 -9.35 39.66 -49.50
CA PRO A 163 -9.83 40.21 -50.76
C PRO A 163 -10.45 39.12 -51.66
N THR A 164 -11.77 39.19 -51.84
CA THR A 164 -12.47 39.01 -53.14
C THR A 164 -11.88 40.01 -54.16
N ASP A 165 -11.78 39.81 -55.48
CA ASP A 165 -12.55 39.00 -56.42
C ASP A 165 -11.81 38.95 -57.80
N GLU A 166 -12.35 38.14 -58.72
CA GLU A 166 -12.37 38.28 -60.19
C GLU A 166 -11.15 37.97 -61.10
N SER A 167 -11.31 36.85 -61.82
CA SER A 167 -11.33 36.71 -63.30
C SER A 167 -10.20 37.29 -64.16
N THR A 168 -9.46 36.42 -64.85
CA THR A 168 -9.49 36.25 -66.34
C THR A 168 -8.94 34.88 -66.70
#